data_AF-A0A2G2Z4W1-F1
#
_entry.id   AF-A0A2G2Z4W1-F1
#
_cell.length_a   1.000
_cell.length_b   1.000
_cell.length_c   1.000
_cell.angle_alpha   90.00
_cell.angle_beta   90.00
_cell.angle_gamma   90.00
#
_symmetry.space_group_name_H-M   'P 1'
#
loop_
_entity.id
_entity.type
_entity.pdbx_description
1 polymer ?
#
loop_
_entity_poly.entity_id
_entity_poly.type
_entity_poly.pdbx_seq_one_letter_code
_entity_poly.pdbx_strand_id
1 'polypeptide(L)'
;MSKECLVLQGHKYGISPEKFLANDYISSFFIMLTTSTDARNRVYVSTVKAENYPITALQWHPETSAFEWGSAAIPHTEDAVQVTQLVANYFVSEARKSFNKPEAQKVLENLIYNYSPTYSGKAG
;
A
#
# COMPACT_ATOMS: atom_id res chain seq x y z
N MET A 1 0.68 15.36 22.15
CA MET A 1 -0.02 14.21 21.56
C MET A 1 1.05 13.29 20.95
N SER A 2 1.08 12.02 21.36
CA SER A 2 1.97 11.01 20.79
C SER A 2 1.54 10.72 19.35
N LYS A 3 2.49 10.59 18.40
CA LYS A 3 2.19 10.11 17.06
C LYS A 3 2.23 8.59 17.07
N GLU A 4 1.08 7.94 16.91
CA GLU A 4 1.00 6.48 16.80
C GLU A 4 1.42 6.02 15.39
N CYS A 5 2.15 4.90 15.31
CA CYS A 5 2.50 4.28 14.04
C CYS A 5 1.39 3.31 13.64
N LEU A 6 0.64 3.65 12.60
CA LEU A 6 -0.53 2.87 12.15
C LEU A 6 -0.22 1.95 10.95
N VAL A 7 1.01 1.97 10.43
CA VAL A 7 1.38 1.23 9.21
C VAL A 7 2.80 0.66 9.32
N LEU A 8 3.03 -0.53 8.77
CA LEU A 8 4.37 -1.11 8.69
C LEU A 8 5.22 -0.43 7.61
N GLN A 9 6.41 0.03 8.00
CA GLN A 9 7.45 0.52 7.08
C GLN A 9 8.52 -0.56 6.86
N GLY A 10 8.24 -1.48 5.93
CA GLY A 10 9.04 -2.69 5.68
C GLY A 10 10.06 -2.60 4.54
N HIS A 11 10.78 -1.48 4.38
CA HIS A 11 11.65 -1.25 3.22
C HIS A 11 13.06 -0.74 3.60
N LYS A 12 14.05 -1.05 2.75
CA LYS A 12 15.44 -0.59 2.90
C LYS A 12 15.73 0.74 2.19
N TYR A 13 14.95 1.06 1.16
CA TYR A 13 15.16 2.22 0.29
C TYR A 13 13.89 3.05 0.22
N GLY A 14 14.07 4.35 -0.04
CA GLY A 14 12.99 5.30 -0.28
C GLY A 14 13.50 6.45 -1.16
N ILE A 15 12.56 7.18 -1.76
CA ILE A 15 12.86 8.36 -2.59
C ILE A 15 12.72 9.59 -1.70
N SER A 16 13.77 10.42 -1.59
CA SER A 16 13.66 11.68 -0.86
C SER A 16 12.74 12.66 -1.61
N PRO A 17 12.04 13.57 -0.92
CA PRO A 17 11.25 14.60 -1.59
C PRO A 17 12.04 15.41 -2.61
N GLU A 18 13.32 15.71 -2.34
CA GLU A 18 14.14 16.45 -3.31
C GLU A 18 14.38 15.64 -4.59
N LYS A 19 14.69 14.35 -4.46
CA LYS A 19 14.88 13.46 -5.63
C LYS A 19 13.59 13.22 -6.39
N PHE A 20 12.45 13.18 -5.70
CA PHE A 20 11.14 13.09 -6.33
C PHE A 20 10.87 14.33 -7.18
N LEU A 21 11.06 15.53 -6.61
CA LEU A 21 10.80 16.81 -7.28
C LEU A 21 11.79 17.09 -8.42
N ALA A 22 13.05 16.68 -8.26
CA ALA A 22 14.11 16.87 -9.27
C ALA A 22 13.96 15.96 -10.50
N ASN A 23 13.02 15.00 -10.48
CA ASN A 23 12.75 14.14 -11.62
C ASN A 23 11.42 14.55 -12.27
N ASP A 24 11.51 15.29 -13.37
CA ASP A 24 10.34 15.84 -14.08
C ASP A 24 9.33 14.76 -14.50
N TYR A 25 9.77 13.54 -14.86
CA TYR A 25 8.84 12.46 -15.23
C TYR A 25 8.00 11.99 -14.04
N ILE A 26 8.57 11.99 -12.83
CA ILE A 26 7.87 11.57 -11.62
C ILE A 26 7.05 12.73 -11.07
N SER A 27 7.63 13.92 -10.95
CA SER A 27 7.00 15.08 -10.32
C SER A 27 5.85 15.67 -11.14
N SER A 28 5.88 15.52 -12.48
CA SER A 28 4.74 15.90 -13.34
C SER A 28 3.65 14.84 -13.43
N PHE A 29 3.95 13.58 -13.10
CA PHE A 29 2.97 12.49 -13.18
C PHE A 29 2.25 12.25 -11.86
N PHE A 30 2.98 12.35 -10.74
CA PHE A 30 2.51 12.02 -9.41
C PHE A 30 2.44 13.26 -8.50
N ILE A 31 1.34 13.36 -7.77
CA ILE A 31 1.18 14.24 -6.63
C ILE A 31 1.65 13.50 -5.38
N MET A 32 2.56 14.10 -4.64
CA MET A 32 3.02 13.62 -3.34
C MET A 32 1.93 13.90 -2.29
N LEU A 33 1.41 12.84 -1.65
CA LEU A 33 0.35 12.96 -0.65
C LEU A 33 0.90 12.94 0.77
N THR A 34 1.86 12.06 1.04
CA THR A 34 2.48 11.94 2.36
C THR A 34 3.97 11.62 2.26
N THR A 35 4.68 12.00 3.31
CA THR A 35 6.07 11.62 3.57
C THR A 35 6.17 10.94 4.92
N SER A 36 7.16 10.08 5.07
CA SER A 36 7.53 9.46 6.34
C SER A 36 8.99 9.73 6.66
N THR A 37 9.41 9.43 7.88
CA THR A 37 10.78 9.63 8.35
C THR A 37 11.35 8.30 8.81
N ASP A 38 12.56 7.97 8.37
CA ASP A 38 13.25 6.74 8.78
C ASP A 38 13.91 6.88 10.17
N ALA A 39 14.44 5.78 10.70
CA ALA A 39 15.12 5.75 12.01
C ALA A 39 16.40 6.61 12.08
N ARG A 40 16.88 7.13 10.94
CA ARG A 40 18.03 8.04 10.83
C ARG A 40 17.60 9.47 10.53
N ASN A 41 16.33 9.80 10.76
CA ASN A 41 15.71 11.11 10.50
C ASN A 41 15.74 11.55 9.02
N ARG A 42 15.81 10.62 8.07
CA ARG A 42 15.72 10.93 6.64
C ARG A 42 14.26 10.86 6.18
N VAL A 43 13.82 11.91 5.52
CA VAL A 43 12.45 12.00 4.98
C VAL A 43 12.39 11.31 3.62
N TYR A 44 11.35 10.53 3.40
CA TYR A 44 11.06 9.89 2.13
C TYR A 44 9.57 10.00 1.79
N VAL A 45 9.28 9.96 0.49
CA VAL A 45 7.93 9.93 -0.05
C VAL A 45 7.27 8.60 0.32
N SER A 46 6.12 8.64 1.00
CA SER A 46 5.45 7.43 1.49
C SER A 46 4.11 7.14 0.84
N THR A 47 3.46 8.13 0.23
CA THR A 47 2.26 7.91 -0.60
C THR A 47 2.18 8.94 -1.72
N VAL A 48 1.85 8.46 -2.92
CA VAL A 48 1.65 9.29 -4.11
C VAL A 48 0.41 8.85 -4.88
N LYS A 49 -0.18 9.78 -5.62
CA LYS A 49 -1.28 9.51 -6.55
C LYS A 49 -1.02 10.23 -7.87
N ALA A 50 -1.30 9.57 -8.99
CA ALA A 50 -1.17 10.21 -10.29
C ALA A 50 -2.26 11.28 -10.47
N GLU A 51 -1.91 12.40 -11.12
CA GLU A 51 -2.86 13.51 -11.30
C GLU A 51 -4.00 13.12 -12.25
N ASN A 52 -3.66 12.50 -13.38
CA ASN A 52 -4.58 12.26 -14.49
C ASN A 52 -4.94 10.78 -14.69
N TYR A 53 -4.42 9.88 -13.85
CA TYR A 53 -4.61 8.43 -13.98
C TYR A 53 -5.02 7.82 -12.64
N PRO A 54 -5.81 6.72 -12.62
CA PRO A 54 -6.21 6.03 -11.40
C PRO A 54 -5.07 5.15 -10.85
N ILE A 55 -3.89 5.75 -10.63
CA ILE A 55 -2.70 5.09 -10.10
C ILE A 55 -2.41 5.70 -8.73
N THR A 56 -2.36 4.86 -7.70
CA THR A 56 -1.96 5.23 -6.33
C THR A 56 -0.85 4.28 -5.91
N ALA A 57 0.22 4.81 -5.31
CA ALA A 57 1.34 4.01 -4.83
C ALA A 57 1.64 4.31 -3.36
N LEU A 58 1.90 3.24 -2.62
CA LEU A 58 2.15 3.23 -1.18
C LEU A 58 3.54 2.62 -0.95
N GLN A 59 4.38 3.28 -0.15
CA GLN A 59 5.69 2.75 0.23
C GLN A 59 5.62 1.82 1.45
N TRP A 60 4.52 1.92 2.21
CA TRP A 60 4.19 1.12 3.38
C TRP A 60 3.25 -0.04 3.00
N HIS A 61 3.04 -0.98 3.93
CA HIS A 61 2.31 -2.23 3.69
C HIS A 61 0.89 -2.18 4.29
N PRO A 62 -0.15 -1.73 3.54
CA PRO A 62 -1.50 -1.60 4.05
C PRO A 62 -2.17 -2.92 4.44
N GLU A 63 -1.72 -4.04 3.91
CA GLU A 63 -2.28 -5.38 4.14
C GLU A 63 -1.93 -5.96 5.51
N THR A 64 -0.79 -5.56 6.07
CA THR A 64 -0.14 -6.32 7.17
C THR A 64 -0.90 -6.25 8.49
N SER A 65 -1.45 -5.09 8.86
CA SER A 65 -2.10 -4.87 10.16
C SER A 65 -3.29 -5.79 10.44
N ALA A 66 -4.02 -6.22 9.41
CA ALA A 66 -5.16 -7.12 9.57
C ALA A 66 -4.83 -8.61 9.38
N PHE A 67 -3.73 -8.94 8.70
CA PHE A 67 -3.50 -10.29 8.17
C PHE A 67 -2.15 -10.92 8.54
N GLU A 68 -1.15 -10.16 8.97
CA GLU A 68 0.22 -10.64 9.18
C GLU A 68 0.68 -10.49 10.64
N TRP A 69 1.16 -11.57 11.26
CA TRP A 69 1.57 -11.60 12.67
C TRP A 69 3.05 -11.95 12.88
N GLY A 70 3.84 -12.05 11.81
CA GLY A 70 5.23 -12.50 11.85
C GLY A 70 6.23 -11.52 12.49
N SER A 71 5.81 -10.27 12.77
CA SER A 71 6.70 -9.24 13.29
C SER A 71 5.99 -8.35 14.32
N ALA A 72 6.65 -8.11 15.46
CA ALA A 72 6.18 -7.18 16.48
C ALA A 72 6.18 -5.70 16.03
N ALA A 73 6.79 -5.39 14.88
CA ALA A 73 6.77 -4.06 14.29
C ALA A 73 5.45 -3.75 13.54
N ILE A 74 4.61 -4.76 13.30
CA ILE A 74 3.32 -4.59 12.64
C ILE A 74 2.33 -4.03 13.68
N PRO A 75 1.72 -2.86 13.42
CA PRO A 75 0.72 -2.32 14.33
C PRO A 75 -0.62 -3.05 14.15
N HIS A 76 -1.19 -3.48 15.27
CA HIS A 76 -2.48 -4.21 15.35
C HIS A 76 -3.53 -3.48 16.17
N THR A 77 -3.40 -2.16 16.35
CA THR A 77 -4.44 -1.35 16.99
C THR A 77 -5.68 -1.25 16.11
N GLU A 78 -6.82 -0.91 16.71
CA GLU A 78 -8.08 -0.77 15.97
C GLU A 78 -7.92 0.22 14.80
N ASP A 79 -7.29 1.36 15.05
CA ASP A 79 -7.02 2.39 14.04
C ASP A 79 -6.12 1.85 12.91
N ALA A 80 -5.10 1.04 13.22
CA ALA A 80 -4.25 0.43 12.20
C ALA A 80 -5.03 -0.53 11.28
N VAL A 81 -5.93 -1.33 11.86
CA VAL A 81 -6.82 -2.22 11.08
C VAL A 81 -7.83 -1.41 10.26
N GLN A 82 -8.36 -0.30 10.79
CA GLN A 82 -9.23 0.59 10.03
C GLN A 82 -8.50 1.22 8.82
N VAL A 83 -7.24 1.59 8.96
CA VAL A 83 -6.41 2.07 7.84
C VAL A 83 -6.33 1.03 6.73
N THR A 84 -6.07 -0.25 7.05
CA THR A 84 -6.10 -1.36 6.08
C THR A 84 -7.42 -1.41 5.30
N GLN A 85 -8.54 -1.38 6.02
CA GLN A 85 -9.86 -1.46 5.41
C GLN A 85 -10.17 -0.25 4.52
N LEU A 86 -9.79 0.96 4.95
CA LEU A 86 -10.01 2.19 4.18
C LEU A 86 -9.24 2.19 2.86
N VAL A 87 -7.98 1.73 2.87
CA VAL A 87 -7.18 1.58 1.64
C VAL A 87 -7.81 0.56 0.69
N ALA A 88 -8.22 -0.60 1.20
CA ALA A 88 -8.88 -1.62 0.40
C ALA A 88 -10.20 -1.11 -0.21
N ASN A 89 -11.02 -0.42 0.59
CA ASN A 89 -12.27 0.18 0.13
C ASN A 89 -12.05 1.20 -0.98
N TYR A 90 -11.07 2.10 -0.81
CA TYR A 90 -10.68 3.07 -1.83
C TYR A 90 -10.27 2.36 -3.13
N PHE A 91 -9.36 1.40 -3.06
CA PHE A 91 -8.88 0.68 -4.25
C PHE A 91 -10.01 -0.04 -5.00
N VAL A 92 -10.87 -0.76 -4.29
CA VAL A 92 -12.01 -1.44 -4.91
C VAL A 92 -13.02 -0.43 -5.46
N SER A 93 -13.19 0.74 -4.83
CA SER A 93 -14.05 1.82 -5.37
C SER A 93 -13.51 2.38 -6.70
N GLU A 94 -12.19 2.50 -6.87
CA GLU A 94 -11.57 2.89 -8.14
C GLU A 94 -11.77 1.78 -9.20
N ALA A 95 -11.59 0.51 -8.84
CA ALA A 95 -11.80 -0.62 -9.75
C ALA A 95 -13.24 -0.70 -10.29
N ARG A 96 -14.25 -0.35 -9.47
CA ARG A 96 -15.67 -0.32 -9.88
C ARG A 96 -15.99 0.74 -10.94
N LYS A 97 -15.11 1.72 -11.17
CA LYS A 97 -15.27 2.70 -12.26
C LYS A 97 -14.93 2.13 -13.64
N SER A 98 -14.27 0.96 -13.68
CA SER A 98 -13.99 0.26 -14.93
C SER A 98 -15.23 -0.51 -15.40
N PHE A 99 -15.49 -0.45 -16.71
CA PHE A 99 -16.52 -1.26 -17.37
C PHE A 99 -16.01 -2.64 -17.80
N ASN A 100 -14.78 -3.02 -17.42
CA ASN A 100 -14.21 -4.31 -17.79
C ASN A 100 -15.08 -5.46 -17.29
N LYS A 101 -15.56 -6.29 -18.23
CA LYS A 101 -16.42 -7.43 -17.95
C LYS A 101 -15.95 -8.63 -18.78
N PRO A 102 -15.01 -9.42 -18.27
CA PRO A 102 -14.56 -10.64 -18.93
C PRO A 102 -15.69 -11.69 -19.02
N GLU A 103 -15.50 -12.66 -19.89
CA GLU A 103 -16.38 -13.82 -20.00
C GLU A 103 -16.44 -14.60 -18.68
N ALA A 104 -17.64 -14.99 -18.25
CA ALA A 104 -17.87 -15.62 -16.94
C ALA A 104 -17.02 -16.89 -16.73
N GLN A 105 -16.90 -17.73 -17.76
CA GLN A 105 -16.10 -18.95 -17.68
C GLN A 105 -14.62 -18.64 -17.44
N LYS A 106 -14.07 -17.66 -18.17
CA LYS A 106 -12.69 -17.21 -17.97
C LYS A 106 -12.46 -16.62 -16.59
N VAL A 107 -13.45 -15.91 -16.03
CA VAL A 107 -13.35 -15.43 -14.63
C VAL A 107 -13.22 -16.63 -13.69
N LEU A 108 -14.14 -17.59 -13.75
CA LEU A 108 -14.16 -18.76 -12.86
C LEU A 108 -12.84 -19.55 -12.90
N GLU A 109 -12.25 -19.71 -14.08
CA GLU A 109 -10.98 -20.42 -14.26
C GLU A 109 -9.77 -19.67 -13.69
N ASN A 110 -9.85 -18.34 -13.49
CA ASN A 110 -8.72 -17.49 -13.08
C ASN A 110 -8.86 -16.90 -11.66
N LEU A 111 -9.92 -17.23 -10.92
CA LEU A 111 -10.08 -16.77 -9.53
C LEU A 111 -9.03 -17.39 -8.60
N ILE A 112 -8.63 -16.65 -7.57
CA ILE A 112 -7.70 -17.13 -6.53
C ILE A 112 -8.22 -18.38 -5.78
N TYR A 113 -9.54 -18.64 -5.83
CA TYR A 113 -10.18 -19.83 -5.25
C TYR A 113 -9.67 -21.15 -5.83
N ASN A 114 -9.05 -21.12 -7.02
CA ASN A 114 -8.48 -22.31 -7.66
C ASN A 114 -7.10 -22.70 -7.09
N TYR A 115 -6.58 -21.96 -6.10
CA TYR A 115 -5.24 -22.16 -5.54
C TYR A 115 -5.31 -22.35 -4.02
N SER A 116 -4.45 -23.23 -3.50
CA SER A 116 -4.30 -23.49 -2.06
C SER A 116 -2.99 -22.90 -1.55
N PRO A 117 -3.02 -21.94 -0.62
CA PRO A 117 -1.79 -21.43 -0.01
C PRO A 117 -1.17 -22.48 0.92
N THR A 118 0.15 -22.39 1.13
CA THR A 118 0.85 -23.14 2.16
C THR A 118 1.10 -22.26 3.38
N TYR A 119 1.04 -22.85 4.57
CA TYR A 119 1.35 -22.12 5.80
C TYR A 119 2.86 -21.82 5.88
N SER A 120 3.20 -20.53 5.91
CA SER A 120 4.59 -20.04 5.98
C SER A 120 4.92 -19.29 7.28
N GLY A 121 3.94 -19.04 8.16
CA GLY A 121 4.10 -18.15 9.32
C GLY A 121 5.04 -18.66 10.44
N LYS A 122 5.45 -19.94 10.42
CA LYS A 122 6.37 -20.49 11.44
C LYS A 122 7.79 -19.93 11.32
N ALA A 123 8.20 -19.51 10.12
CA ALA A 123 9.58 -19.09 9.86
C ALA A 123 9.87 -17.62 10.22
N GLY A 124 8.83 -16.80 10.45
CA GLY A 124 8.97 -15.34 10.52
C GLY A 124 9.11 -14.71 9.15
#